data_AF-A0A925AIU3-F1
#
_entry.id   AF-A0A925AIU3-F1
#
_cell.length_a   1.000
_cell.length_b   1.000
_cell.length_c   1.000
_cell.angle_alpha   90.00
_cell.angle_beta   90.00
_cell.angle_gamma   90.00
#
_symmetry.space_group_name_H-M   'P 1'
#
loop_
_entity.id
_entity.type
_entity.pdbx_description
1 polymer ?
#
loop_
_entity_poly.entity_id
_entity_poly.type
_entity_poly.pdbx_seq_one_letter_code
_entity_poly.pdbx_strand_id
1 'polypeptide(L)'
;MSKKSNKPALPAEAFPPAEARRAGAKAGKPTTAATSTRRPMPKRLLLILLALIVGGFAAWKFWPRGDVGYRPGELHIVEETLTAKNPLLQLLSADETGIDFQNQIKETKANNFATNINVYNGGGVAIADVNNDNLPDVYFVCSNGQNRLYLNEGNFKFKDITKSAGLTSE
;
A
#
# COMPACT_ATOMS: atom_id res chain seq x y z
N MET A 1 37.21 -24.79 8.24
CA MET A 1 36.54 -25.55 9.32
C MET A 1 35.12 -25.04 9.47
N SER A 2 34.18 -25.97 9.31
CA SER A 2 32.71 -25.80 9.26
C SER A 2 32.13 -25.46 10.64
N LYS A 3 31.24 -24.48 10.74
CA LYS A 3 30.31 -24.35 11.89
C LYS A 3 28.95 -24.90 11.46
N LYS A 4 28.70 -26.16 11.83
CA LYS A 4 27.42 -26.84 11.65
C LYS A 4 26.35 -26.23 12.57
N SER A 5 25.22 -25.92 11.96
CA SER A 5 23.93 -25.65 12.59
C SER A 5 23.47 -26.85 13.42
N ASN A 6 23.08 -26.64 14.67
CA ASN A 6 22.41 -27.66 15.48
C ASN A 6 21.05 -27.10 15.91
N LYS A 7 19.99 -27.54 15.22
CA LYS A 7 18.59 -27.22 15.55
C LYS A 7 17.99 -28.48 16.21
N PRO A 8 17.39 -28.40 17.40
CA PRO A 8 16.83 -29.57 18.05
C PRO A 8 15.58 -30.06 17.34
N ALA A 9 15.49 -31.38 17.17
CA ALA A 9 14.33 -32.09 16.62
C ALA A 9 13.16 -32.07 17.61
N LEU A 10 11.95 -31.82 17.12
CA LEU A 10 10.69 -31.94 17.86
C LEU A 10 10.33 -33.43 18.05
N PRO A 11 9.79 -33.85 19.20
CA PRO A 11 9.38 -35.23 19.42
C PRO A 11 8.09 -35.57 18.64
N ALA A 12 8.03 -36.80 18.14
CA ALA A 12 6.89 -37.37 17.45
C ALA A 12 5.75 -37.63 18.45
N GLU A 13 4.65 -36.87 18.35
CA GLU A 13 3.40 -37.21 19.03
C GLU A 13 2.63 -38.26 18.21
N ALA A 14 2.38 -39.39 18.87
CA ALA A 14 1.65 -40.51 18.34
C ALA A 14 0.15 -40.19 18.23
N PHE A 15 -0.41 -40.38 17.03
CA PHE A 15 -1.86 -40.44 16.83
C PHE A 15 -2.42 -41.72 17.48
N PRO A 16 -3.48 -41.64 18.32
CA PRO A 16 -4.15 -42.85 18.80
C PRO A 16 -5.00 -43.48 17.66
N PRO A 17 -5.06 -44.82 17.56
CA PRO A 17 -5.81 -45.50 16.51
C PRO A 17 -7.32 -45.52 16.79
N ALA A 18 -8.07 -45.65 15.69
CA ALA A 18 -9.52 -45.69 15.64
C ALA A 18 -10.09 -47.03 16.13
N GLU A 19 -10.75 -47.03 17.29
CA GLU A 19 -11.70 -48.08 17.67
C GLU A 19 -12.95 -47.47 18.30
N ALA A 20 -13.89 -47.08 17.44
CA ALA A 20 -15.29 -46.98 17.79
C ALA A 20 -15.94 -48.34 17.52
N ARG A 21 -16.38 -49.07 18.55
CA ARG A 21 -17.57 -49.94 18.47
C ARG A 21 -18.06 -50.43 19.83
N ARG A 22 -19.30 -50.01 20.10
CA ARG A 22 -20.38 -50.67 20.88
C ARG A 22 -20.30 -50.61 22.41
N ALA A 23 -21.12 -49.72 22.96
CA ALA A 23 -21.83 -49.99 24.22
C ALA A 23 -23.21 -49.29 24.26
N GLY A 24 -24.27 -50.10 24.24
CA GLY A 24 -25.49 -49.90 25.04
C GLY A 24 -26.45 -48.75 24.71
N ALA A 25 -27.27 -48.88 23.66
CA ALA A 25 -28.53 -48.15 23.56
C ALA A 25 -29.62 -48.88 24.38
N LYS A 26 -30.03 -48.33 25.53
CA LYS A 26 -31.27 -48.73 26.22
C LYS A 26 -32.45 -47.95 25.60
N ALA A 27 -33.44 -48.68 25.12
CA ALA A 27 -34.67 -48.15 24.57
C ALA A 27 -35.49 -47.39 25.64
N GLY A 28 -35.65 -46.08 25.45
CA GLY A 28 -36.63 -45.27 26.16
C GLY A 28 -38.03 -45.45 25.55
N LYS A 29 -39.05 -45.57 26.40
CA LYS A 29 -40.47 -45.70 26.01
C LYS A 29 -40.93 -44.51 25.15
N PRO A 30 -41.92 -44.69 24.25
CA PRO A 30 -42.42 -43.60 23.42
C PRO A 30 -43.26 -42.65 24.26
N THR A 31 -42.78 -41.42 24.43
CA THR A 31 -43.56 -40.32 25.01
C THR A 31 -44.53 -39.80 23.95
N THR A 32 -45.82 -39.81 24.27
CA THR A 32 -46.92 -39.26 23.46
C THR A 32 -46.66 -37.81 23.07
N ALA A 33 -46.71 -37.50 21.78
CA ALA A 33 -46.57 -36.15 21.25
C ALA A 33 -47.77 -35.27 21.70
N ALA A 34 -47.48 -34.21 22.45
CA ALA A 34 -48.45 -33.17 22.74
C ALA A 34 -48.67 -32.32 21.48
N THR A 35 -49.90 -32.33 20.96
CA THR A 35 -50.32 -31.45 19.87
C THR A 35 -50.20 -29.98 20.30
N SER A 36 -49.14 -29.31 19.85
CA SER A 36 -48.92 -27.88 20.07
C SER A 36 -49.86 -27.07 19.17
N THR A 37 -50.95 -26.57 19.75
CA THR A 37 -51.76 -25.52 19.11
C THR A 37 -50.92 -24.24 19.01
N ARG A 38 -50.39 -23.95 17.81
CA ARG A 38 -49.70 -22.67 17.54
C ARG A 38 -50.68 -21.53 17.75
N ARG A 39 -50.53 -20.78 18.84
CA ARG A 39 -51.28 -19.54 19.03
C ARG A 39 -50.81 -18.52 17.97
N PRO A 40 -51.72 -17.86 17.24
CA PRO A 40 -51.33 -16.84 16.28
C PRO A 40 -50.60 -15.72 17.02
N MET A 41 -49.51 -15.22 16.43
CA MET A 41 -48.72 -14.16 17.03
C MET A 41 -49.61 -12.96 17.36
N PRO A 42 -49.47 -12.37 18.56
CA PRO A 42 -50.24 -11.18 18.91
C PRO A 42 -49.95 -10.09 17.89
N LYS A 43 -50.99 -9.44 17.36
CA LYS A 43 -50.90 -8.48 16.24
C LYS A 43 -49.85 -7.38 16.47
N ARG A 44 -49.59 -7.01 17.74
CA ARG A 44 -48.53 -6.07 18.14
C ARG A 44 -47.12 -6.56 17.80
N LEU A 45 -46.84 -7.86 17.96
CA LEU A 45 -45.54 -8.46 17.65
C LEU A 45 -45.31 -8.57 16.14
N LEU A 46 -46.37 -8.82 15.36
CA LEU A 46 -46.32 -8.80 13.90
C LEU A 46 -46.02 -7.38 13.36
N LEU A 47 -46.64 -6.35 13.94
CA LEU A 47 -46.39 -4.96 13.57
C LEU A 47 -44.97 -4.50 13.91
N ILE A 48 -44.41 -4.94 15.04
CA ILE A 48 -43.01 -4.65 15.41
C ILE A 48 -42.05 -5.30 14.41
N LEU A 49 -42.28 -6.57 14.05
CA LEU A 49 -41.46 -7.24 13.02
C LEU A 49 -41.55 -6.56 11.66
N LEU A 50 -42.76 -6.16 11.24
CA LEU A 50 -42.94 -5.42 9.99
C LEU A 50 -42.19 -4.07 10.02
N ALA A 51 -42.27 -3.34 11.14
CA ALA A 51 -41.55 -2.07 11.32
C ALA A 51 -40.02 -2.26 11.29
N LEU A 52 -39.49 -3.35 11.85
CA LEU A 52 -38.06 -3.66 11.81
C LEU A 52 -37.59 -4.03 10.40
N ILE A 53 -38.40 -4.78 9.64
CA ILE A 53 -38.08 -5.14 8.25
C ILE A 53 -38.11 -3.89 7.35
N VAL A 54 -39.15 -3.06 7.47
CA VAL A 54 -39.27 -1.82 6.70
C VAL A 54 -38.18 -0.81 7.09
N GLY A 55 -37.91 -0.64 8.38
CA GLY A 55 -36.84 0.22 8.87
C GLY A 55 -35.45 -0.26 8.45
N GLY A 56 -35.20 -1.57 8.51
CA GLY A 56 -33.96 -2.18 8.04
C GLY A 56 -33.77 -2.07 6.53
N PHE A 57 -34.84 -2.22 5.73
CA PHE A 57 -34.79 -2.02 4.29
C PHE A 57 -34.59 -0.55 3.91
N ALA A 58 -35.24 0.37 4.64
CA ALA A 58 -35.05 1.80 4.44
C ALA A 58 -33.62 2.24 4.78
N ALA A 59 -33.05 1.73 5.87
CA ALA A 59 -31.64 1.92 6.18
C ALA A 59 -30.74 1.30 5.10
N TRP A 60 -30.98 0.08 4.65
CA TRP A 60 -30.12 -0.53 3.63
C TRP A 60 -30.18 0.16 2.25
N LYS A 61 -31.36 0.63 1.85
CA LYS A 61 -31.60 1.22 0.53
C LYS A 61 -31.34 2.73 0.48
N PHE A 62 -31.61 3.45 1.57
CA PHE A 62 -31.61 4.91 1.60
C PHE A 62 -30.70 5.50 2.68
N TRP A 63 -30.01 4.68 3.50
CA TRP A 63 -28.87 5.21 4.27
C TRP A 63 -27.82 5.70 3.27
N PRO A 64 -27.31 6.93 3.43
CA PRO A 64 -26.27 7.42 2.57
C PRO A 64 -25.08 6.49 2.70
N ARG A 65 -24.80 5.70 1.66
CA ARG A 65 -23.46 5.13 1.43
C ARG A 65 -22.59 6.30 1.04
N GLY A 66 -22.31 7.15 2.02
CA GLY A 66 -21.42 8.25 1.82
C GLY A 66 -20.06 7.64 1.54
N ASP A 67 -19.51 7.99 0.39
CA ASP A 67 -18.08 7.93 0.11
C ASP A 67 -17.33 8.96 0.98
N VAL A 68 -17.74 9.12 2.25
CA VAL A 68 -17.14 10.02 3.25
C VAL A 68 -16.07 9.24 3.99
N GLY A 69 -15.06 8.84 3.23
CA GLY A 69 -13.85 8.24 3.75
C GLY A 69 -12.70 8.69 2.88
N TYR A 70 -11.67 9.27 3.50
CA TYR A 70 -10.38 9.50 2.87
C TYR A 70 -9.95 8.24 2.10
N ARG A 71 -9.80 8.34 0.78
CA ARG A 71 -9.24 7.29 -0.09
C ARG A 71 -7.76 7.62 -0.28
N PRO A 72 -6.83 6.91 0.38
CA PRO A 72 -5.41 7.08 0.09
C PRO A 72 -5.19 6.60 -1.35
N GLY A 73 -5.00 7.54 -2.29
CA GLY A 73 -4.75 7.24 -3.70
C GLY A 73 -5.48 8.13 -4.71
N GLU A 74 -6.46 8.93 -4.29
CA GLU A 74 -7.22 9.82 -5.19
C GLU A 74 -6.88 11.30 -4.90
N LEU A 75 -5.59 11.63 -4.96
CA LEU A 75 -5.12 13.02 -5.01
C LEU A 75 -4.90 13.41 -6.47
N HIS A 76 -5.99 13.54 -7.22
CA HIS A 76 -6.00 14.17 -8.55
C HIS A 76 -6.38 15.64 -8.41
N ILE A 77 -5.70 16.40 -7.54
CA ILE A 77 -5.60 17.84 -7.76
C ILE A 77 -4.43 18.03 -8.71
N VAL A 78 -4.71 17.83 -10.00
CA VAL A 78 -3.92 18.53 -11.03
C VAL A 78 -4.39 19.96 -10.91
N GLU A 79 -3.79 20.71 -9.99
CA GLU A 79 -4.00 22.13 -9.93
C GLU A 79 -3.61 22.67 -11.33
N GLU A 80 -4.54 23.36 -11.98
CA GLU A 80 -4.24 23.94 -13.29
C GLU A 80 -2.99 24.79 -13.14
N THR A 81 -1.95 24.49 -13.92
CA THR A 81 -0.73 25.28 -13.91
C THR A 81 -1.09 26.68 -14.40
N LEU A 82 -1.18 27.62 -13.46
CA LEU A 82 -1.42 29.02 -13.76
C LEU A 82 -0.29 29.51 -14.68
N THR A 83 -0.61 29.72 -15.95
CA THR A 83 0.38 30.21 -16.91
C THR A 83 0.52 31.71 -16.74
N ALA A 84 1.67 32.16 -16.24
CA ALA A 84 1.98 33.58 -16.13
C ALA A 84 1.99 34.21 -17.54
N LYS A 85 1.46 35.44 -17.69
CA LYS A 85 1.46 36.15 -18.99
C LYS A 85 2.87 36.43 -19.51
N ASN A 86 3.82 36.69 -18.60
CA ASN A 86 5.24 36.93 -18.89
C ASN A 86 6.09 36.14 -17.88
N PRO A 87 6.32 34.83 -18.11
CA PRO A 87 7.05 34.01 -17.16
C PRO A 87 8.54 34.37 -17.17
N LEU A 88 9.15 34.48 -15.99
CA LEU A 88 10.61 34.59 -15.85
C LEU A 88 11.32 33.24 -15.95
N LEU A 89 10.56 32.16 -15.74
CA LEU A 89 11.05 30.79 -15.75
C LEU A 89 10.27 30.00 -16.79
N GLN A 90 10.98 29.24 -17.60
CA GLN A 90 10.41 28.31 -18.55
C GLN A 90 10.58 26.88 -18.02
N LEU A 91 9.48 26.13 -17.98
CA LEU A 91 9.55 24.69 -17.74
C LEU A 91 10.07 24.02 -19.02
N LEU A 92 11.14 23.24 -18.89
CA LEU A 92 11.64 22.37 -19.95
C LEU A 92 11.35 20.92 -19.55
N SER A 93 10.91 20.12 -20.52
CA SER A 93 10.60 18.70 -20.30
C SER A 93 11.87 17.84 -20.23
N ALA A 94 11.71 16.61 -19.73
CA ALA A 94 12.78 15.61 -19.75
C ALA A 94 13.21 15.28 -21.20
N ASP A 95 12.27 15.25 -22.15
CA ASP A 95 12.58 15.02 -23.57
C ASP A 95 13.36 16.20 -24.18
N GLU A 96 13.09 17.43 -23.73
CA GLU A 96 13.82 18.61 -24.16
C GLU A 96 15.21 18.70 -23.54
N THR A 97 15.40 18.23 -22.31
CA THR A 97 16.68 18.43 -21.59
C THR A 97 17.56 17.19 -21.53
N GLY A 98 16.98 16.00 -21.60
CA GLY A 98 17.65 14.75 -21.27
C GLY A 98 17.75 14.47 -19.76
N ILE A 99 17.24 15.36 -18.89
CA ILE A 99 17.20 15.14 -17.44
C ILE A 99 15.85 14.55 -17.06
N ASP A 100 15.86 13.27 -16.68
CA ASP A 100 14.70 12.46 -16.27
C ASP A 100 14.79 12.00 -14.80
N PHE A 101 15.77 12.51 -14.04
CA PHE A 101 16.02 12.09 -12.66
C PHE A 101 14.81 12.34 -11.75
N GLN A 102 14.52 11.36 -10.90
CA GLN A 102 13.53 11.47 -9.83
C GLN A 102 14.06 10.80 -8.56
N ASN A 103 14.07 11.53 -7.45
CA ASN A 103 14.34 10.95 -6.13
C ASN A 103 13.05 10.39 -5.54
N GLN A 104 12.77 9.10 -5.80
CA GLN A 104 11.56 8.44 -5.30
C GLN A 104 11.82 7.82 -3.92
N ILE A 105 11.17 8.36 -2.88
CA ILE A 105 11.25 7.81 -1.53
C ILE A 105 10.37 6.55 -1.45
N LYS A 106 11.00 5.41 -1.16
CA LYS A 106 10.28 4.15 -0.94
C LYS A 106 10.14 3.88 0.55
N GLU A 107 8.94 4.09 1.06
CA GLU A 107 8.63 3.84 2.46
C GLU A 107 8.63 2.34 2.79
N THR A 108 9.09 2.02 3.99
CA THR A 108 8.97 0.70 4.61
C THR A 108 8.58 0.82 6.07
N LYS A 109 8.23 -0.29 6.73
CA LYS A 109 7.97 -0.29 8.17
C LYS A 109 9.16 0.24 8.99
N ALA A 110 10.39 0.04 8.51
CA ALA A 110 11.61 0.50 9.18
C ALA A 110 12.04 1.92 8.73
N ASN A 111 11.64 2.35 7.53
CA ASN A 111 12.05 3.62 6.93
C ASN A 111 10.81 4.40 6.46
N ASN A 112 10.26 5.24 7.35
CA ASN A 112 9.12 6.11 7.11
C ASN A 112 9.25 7.36 7.99
N PHE A 113 8.32 8.31 7.85
CA PHE A 113 8.33 9.55 8.62
C PHE A 113 8.45 9.38 10.14
N ALA A 114 7.79 8.38 10.73
CA ALA A 114 7.80 8.17 12.18
C ALA A 114 9.11 7.55 12.69
N THR A 115 9.81 6.77 11.86
CA THR A 115 11.03 6.04 12.25
C THR A 115 12.32 6.70 11.75
N ASN A 116 12.23 7.45 10.66
CA ASN A 116 13.33 8.16 10.02
C ASN A 116 12.81 9.43 9.35
N ILE A 117 12.64 10.50 10.14
CA ILE A 117 12.15 11.78 9.66
C ILE A 117 13.01 12.38 8.53
N ASN A 118 14.29 12.04 8.48
CA ASN A 118 15.24 12.61 7.53
C ASN A 118 15.14 12.01 6.12
N VAL A 119 14.39 10.91 5.93
CA VAL A 119 14.28 10.27 4.61
C VAL A 119 13.68 11.19 3.54
N TYR A 120 12.86 12.17 3.93
CA TYR A 120 12.22 13.14 3.03
C TYR A 120 13.04 14.43 2.83
N ASN A 121 14.18 14.60 3.51
CA ASN A 121 15.01 15.79 3.32
C ASN A 121 15.69 15.81 1.94
N GLY A 122 15.63 14.70 1.19
CA GLY A 122 16.23 14.55 -0.14
C GLY A 122 17.74 14.25 -0.09
N GLY A 123 18.34 14.06 -1.29
CA GLY A 123 19.77 13.80 -1.43
C GLY A 123 20.62 15.04 -1.77
N GLY A 124 20.01 16.07 -2.37
CA GLY A 124 20.69 17.27 -2.85
C GLY A 124 21.15 17.19 -4.30
N VAL A 125 21.71 18.30 -4.77
CA VAL A 125 22.24 18.50 -6.13
C VAL A 125 23.59 19.20 -6.06
N ALA A 126 24.52 18.82 -6.93
CA ALA A 126 25.80 19.49 -7.11
C ALA A 126 25.96 19.93 -8.57
N ILE A 127 26.63 21.07 -8.75
CA ILE A 127 26.99 21.63 -10.05
C ILE A 127 28.49 21.74 -10.12
N ALA A 128 29.10 21.17 -11.15
CA ALA A 128 30.54 21.20 -11.38
C ALA A 128 30.80 21.00 -12.88
N ASP A 129 31.94 21.49 -13.37
CA ASP A 129 32.44 21.17 -14.70
C ASP A 129 33.35 19.94 -14.56
N VAL A 130 32.84 18.74 -14.90
CA VAL A 130 33.55 17.48 -14.64
C VAL A 130 34.47 17.07 -15.78
N ASN A 131 34.31 17.65 -16.97
CA ASN A 131 35.12 17.33 -18.15
C ASN A 131 36.03 18.49 -18.59
N ASN A 132 36.00 19.64 -17.90
CA ASN A 132 36.75 20.87 -18.17
C ASN A 132 36.40 21.54 -19.50
N ASP A 133 35.12 21.51 -19.92
CA ASP A 133 34.67 22.20 -21.13
C ASP A 133 34.06 23.59 -20.87
N ASN A 134 34.08 24.05 -19.61
CA ASN A 134 33.48 25.28 -19.10
C ASN A 134 31.94 25.28 -19.11
N LEU A 135 31.29 24.13 -19.27
CA LEU A 135 29.87 23.98 -19.09
C LEU A 135 29.57 23.39 -17.69
N PRO A 136 28.55 23.89 -16.99
CA PRO A 136 28.15 23.32 -15.71
C PRO A 136 27.40 22.00 -15.93
N ASP A 137 27.95 20.91 -15.43
CA ASP A 137 27.31 19.59 -15.35
C ASP A 137 26.48 19.46 -14.07
N VAL A 138 25.60 18.46 -14.03
CA VAL A 138 24.64 18.28 -12.94
C VAL A 138 24.78 16.89 -12.33
N TYR A 139 24.99 16.84 -11.01
CA TYR A 139 24.99 15.61 -10.24
C TYR A 139 23.84 15.58 -9.23
N PHE A 140 23.01 14.56 -9.31
CA PHE A 140 21.89 14.33 -8.40
C PHE A 140 22.18 13.19 -7.44
N VAL A 141 21.86 13.42 -6.16
CA VAL A 141 21.94 12.40 -5.12
C VAL A 141 20.54 11.83 -4.88
N CYS A 142 20.43 10.50 -4.93
CA CYS A 142 19.19 9.78 -4.68
C CYS A 142 19.17 9.25 -3.25
N SER A 143 18.04 9.39 -2.56
CA SER A 143 17.86 8.84 -1.21
C SER A 143 17.67 7.32 -1.24
N ASN A 144 16.97 6.83 -2.27
CA ASN A 144 16.62 5.43 -2.46
C ASN A 144 16.89 5.05 -3.91
N GLY A 145 18.13 4.72 -4.21
CA GLY A 145 18.52 4.28 -5.54
C GLY A 145 19.85 4.89 -5.97
N GLN A 146 20.04 4.93 -7.28
CA GLN A 146 21.29 5.34 -7.89
C GLN A 146 21.38 6.87 -8.00
N ASN A 147 22.54 7.42 -7.62
CA ASN A 147 22.89 8.80 -7.95
C ASN A 147 23.11 8.94 -9.45
N ARG A 148 22.84 10.12 -10.03
CA ARG A 148 22.99 10.33 -11.49
C ARG A 148 23.87 11.53 -11.81
N LEU A 149 24.77 11.36 -12.77
CA LEU A 149 25.61 12.42 -13.32
C LEU A 149 25.21 12.68 -14.77
N TYR A 150 24.87 13.93 -15.05
CA TYR A 150 24.46 14.42 -16.36
C TYR A 150 25.49 15.42 -16.88
N LEU A 151 26.09 15.09 -18.02
CA LEU A 151 27.02 15.96 -18.74
C LEU A 151 26.25 16.97 -19.58
N ASN A 152 26.60 18.25 -19.48
CA ASN A 152 26.00 19.33 -20.25
C ASN A 152 26.60 19.37 -21.66
N GLU A 153 25.78 19.19 -22.68
CA GLU A 153 26.18 19.24 -24.09
C GLU A 153 25.88 20.62 -24.74
N GLY A 154 25.51 21.61 -23.91
CA GLY A 154 25.08 22.94 -24.33
C GLY A 154 23.59 23.01 -24.66
N ASN A 155 23.06 24.23 -24.81
CA ASN A 155 21.65 24.48 -25.18
C ASN A 155 20.62 23.74 -24.29
N PHE A 156 20.91 23.62 -22.99
CA PHE A 156 20.12 22.85 -22.02
C PHE A 156 19.91 21.36 -22.38
N LYS A 157 20.81 20.78 -23.19
CA LYS A 157 20.86 19.34 -23.46
C LYS A 157 21.85 18.68 -22.52
N PHE A 158 21.43 17.56 -21.94
CA PHE A 158 22.20 16.83 -20.97
C PHE A 158 22.19 15.34 -21.31
N LYS A 159 23.34 14.72 -21.10
CA LYS A 159 23.54 13.30 -21.33
C LYS A 159 23.84 12.59 -20.02
N ASP A 160 23.08 11.56 -19.70
CA ASP A 160 23.42 10.69 -18.57
C ASP A 160 24.74 9.95 -18.85
N ILE A 161 25.76 10.28 -18.07
CA ILE A 161 27.08 9.65 -18.10
C ILE A 161 27.37 8.83 -16.84
N THR A 162 26.36 8.58 -16.00
CA THR A 162 26.47 7.88 -14.70
C THR A 162 27.23 6.57 -14.85
N LYS A 163 26.89 5.77 -15.86
CA LYS A 163 27.55 4.49 -16.13
C LYS A 163 29.00 4.65 -16.55
N SER A 164 29.28 5.53 -17.51
CA SER A 164 30.64 5.79 -18.01
C SER A 164 31.53 6.46 -16.96
N ALA A 165 30.95 7.19 -16.02
CA ALA A 165 31.64 7.80 -14.88
C ALA A 165 31.90 6.81 -13.73
N GLY A 166 31.45 5.56 -13.85
CA GLY A 166 31.67 4.53 -12.83
C GLY A 166 30.76 4.65 -11.60
N LEU A 167 29.71 5.49 -11.65
CA LEU A 167 28.81 5.78 -10.52
C LEU A 167 27.65 4.77 -10.44
N THR A 168 27.94 3.49 -10.66
CA THR A 168 26.93 2.41 -10.74
C THR A 168 26.68 1.65 -9.45
N SER A 169 27.35 2.02 -8.36
CA SER A 169 27.22 1.37 -7.06
C SER A 169 26.07 1.96 -6.24
N GLU A 170 25.24 1.08 -5.68
CA GLU A 170 24.38 1.31 -4.51
C GLU A 170 24.87 0.46 -3.33
#